data_AF-A0A813BQI5-F1
#
_entry.id   AF-A0A813BQI5-F1
#
_cell.length_a   1.000
_cell.length_b   1.000
_cell.length_c   1.000
_cell.angle_alpha   90.00
_cell.angle_beta   90.00
_cell.angle_gamma   90.00
#
_symmetry.space_group_name_H-M   'P 1'
#
loop_
_entity.id
_entity.type
_entity.pdbx_description
1 polymer ?
#
loop_
_entity_poly.entity_id
_entity_poly.type
_entity_poly.pdbx_seq_one_letter_code
_entity_poly.pdbx_strand_id
1 'polypeptide(L)'
;MKWDPESRQQVESGQIPLKHSKVLELLDIRRRSLPQVNVLQRFHSTRPMAETYQSPVLPFLMSVGIRSAAVDAAYDAFSDLVGCSALRVIGLRHRQERIDRQPLARVLATTFQNSSICDWKRREDQQSKPAPAQEEEAKS
;
A
#
# COMPACT_ATOMS: atom_id res chain seq x y z
N MET A 1 -8.91 4.48 9.88
CA MET A 1 -9.22 5.83 9.30
C MET A 1 -8.55 5.97 7.94
N LYS A 2 -9.24 6.51 6.93
CA LYS A 2 -8.69 6.71 5.57
C LYS A 2 -8.27 8.19 5.39
N TRP A 3 -7.12 8.42 4.77
CA TRP A 3 -6.72 9.78 4.38
C TRP A 3 -7.38 10.10 3.04
N ASP A 4 -8.04 11.24 2.97
CA ASP A 4 -8.69 11.70 1.76
C ASP A 4 -7.84 12.82 1.12
N PRO A 5 -7.27 12.61 -0.08
CA PRO A 5 -6.30 13.54 -0.66
C PRO A 5 -6.93 14.87 -1.10
N GLU A 6 -8.23 14.88 -1.40
CA GLU A 6 -8.95 16.06 -1.87
C GLU A 6 -9.28 17.01 -0.71
N SER A 7 -9.86 16.48 0.36
CA SER A 7 -10.19 17.26 1.56
C SER A 7 -9.00 17.51 2.50
N ARG A 8 -7.87 16.81 2.29
CA ARG A 8 -6.71 16.78 3.22
C ARG A 8 -7.12 16.52 4.67
N GLN A 9 -8.19 15.74 4.85
CA GLN A 9 -8.72 15.39 6.17
C GLN A 9 -8.70 13.88 6.37
N GLN A 10 -8.74 13.50 7.65
CA GLN A 10 -8.92 12.09 8.02
C GLN A 10 -10.40 11.79 8.08
N VAL A 11 -10.82 10.86 7.22
CA VAL A 11 -12.19 10.33 7.23
C VAL A 11 -12.17 9.01 7.99
N GLU A 12 -13.26 8.73 8.70
CA GLU A 12 -13.46 7.42 9.30
C GLU A 12 -13.43 6.34 8.21
N SER A 13 -12.65 5.29 8.46
CA SER A 13 -12.68 4.13 7.58
C SER A 13 -13.77 3.19 8.08
N GLY A 14 -14.54 2.57 7.20
CA GLY A 14 -15.46 1.49 7.56
C GLY A 14 -14.79 0.17 8.03
N GLN A 15 -13.51 0.22 8.42
CA GLN A 15 -12.82 -0.94 8.99
C GLN A 15 -13.13 -1.05 10.48
N ILE A 16 -13.27 -2.30 10.95
CA ILE A 16 -13.53 -2.61 12.35
C ILE A 16 -12.37 -2.08 13.21
N PRO A 17 -12.64 -1.31 14.28
CA PRO A 17 -11.61 -0.81 15.16
C PRO A 17 -10.84 -1.95 15.84
N LEU A 18 -9.51 -1.84 15.86
CA LEU A 18 -8.66 -2.74 16.63
C LEU A 18 -8.74 -2.38 18.12
N LYS A 19 -8.98 -3.38 18.97
CA LYS A 19 -8.91 -3.23 20.42
C LYS A 19 -7.47 -2.91 20.84
N HIS A 20 -7.32 -2.09 21.89
CA HIS A 20 -6.00 -1.72 22.40
C HIS A 20 -5.13 -2.93 22.79
N SER A 21 -5.71 -3.93 23.47
CA SER A 21 -5.01 -5.18 23.81
C SER A 21 -4.43 -5.87 22.58
N LYS A 22 -5.21 -5.92 21.49
CA LYS A 22 -4.77 -6.53 20.23
C LYS A 22 -3.62 -5.74 19.61
N VAL A 23 -3.66 -4.41 19.67
CA VAL A 23 -2.56 -3.58 19.18
C VAL A 23 -1.25 -3.89 19.92
N LEU A 24 -1.30 -4.03 21.25
CA LEU A 24 -0.13 -4.39 22.05
C LEU A 24 0.42 -5.77 21.69
N GLU A 25 -0.44 -6.77 21.53
CA GLU A 25 -0.05 -8.12 21.08
C GLU A 25 0.69 -8.07 19.73
N LEU A 26 0.15 -7.33 18.75
CA LEU A 26 0.74 -7.22 17.42
C LEU A 26 2.10 -6.52 17.46
N LEU A 27 2.27 -5.51 18.31
CA LEU A 27 3.56 -4.84 18.53
C LEU A 27 4.58 -5.77 19.19
N ASP A 28 4.15 -6.57 20.16
CA ASP A 28 5.00 -7.58 20.81
C ASP A 28 5.47 -8.66 19.84
N ILE A 29 4.57 -9.15 18.97
CA ILE A 29 4.90 -10.11 17.92
C ILE A 29 5.98 -9.53 17.01
N ARG A 30 5.79 -8.31 16.49
CA ARG A 30 6.80 -7.64 15.66
C ARG A 30 8.14 -7.46 16.38
N ARG A 31 8.12 -7.05 17.65
CA ARG A 31 9.34 -6.85 18.45
C ARG A 31 10.14 -8.16 18.59
N ARG A 32 9.46 -9.30 18.72
CA ARG A 32 10.10 -10.61 18.87
C ARG A 32 10.51 -11.25 17.53
N SER A 33 9.79 -10.97 16.44
CA SER A 33 10.03 -11.59 15.13
C SER A 33 11.08 -10.87 14.30
N LEU A 34 11.09 -9.53 14.30
CA LEU A 34 12.03 -8.74 13.47
C LEU A 34 13.51 -9.04 13.71
N PRO A 35 14.00 -9.28 14.95
CA PRO A 35 15.41 -9.57 15.20
C PRO A 35 15.83 -10.97 14.75
N GLN A 36 14.87 -11.83 14.39
CA GLN A 36 15.18 -13.21 14.03
C GLN A 36 15.86 -13.28 12.65
N VAL A 37 16.71 -14.28 12.49
CA VAL A 37 17.52 -14.47 11.30
C VAL A 37 16.61 -14.62 10.06
N ASN A 38 16.93 -13.88 9.00
CA ASN A 38 16.22 -13.89 7.72
C ASN A 38 14.78 -13.34 7.74
N VAL A 39 14.32 -12.72 8.84
CA VAL A 39 13.01 -12.06 8.88
C VAL A 39 13.07 -10.72 8.16
N LEU A 40 13.86 -9.78 8.66
CA LEU A 40 14.08 -8.49 8.01
C LEU A 40 15.19 -8.63 6.95
N GLN A 41 14.83 -8.52 5.67
CA GLN A 41 15.81 -8.64 4.58
C GLN A 41 16.41 -7.30 4.18
N ARG A 42 15.55 -6.28 4.04
CA ARG A 42 15.97 -4.94 3.64
C ARG A 42 15.16 -3.90 4.38
N PHE A 43 15.83 -2.86 4.84
CA PHE A 43 15.19 -1.67 5.39
C PHE A 43 16.00 -0.46 4.97
N HIS A 44 15.43 0.39 4.13
CA HIS A 44 16.13 1.58 3.64
C HIS A 44 15.18 2.73 3.39
N SER A 45 15.70 3.95 3.48
CA SER A 45 14.99 5.14 3.03
C SER A 45 14.85 5.11 1.51
N THR A 46 13.74 5.59 0.97
CA THR A 46 13.61 5.82 -0.48
C THR A 46 14.26 7.13 -0.93
N ARG A 47 14.69 7.97 0.02
CA ARG A 47 15.37 9.24 -0.22
C ARG A 47 16.82 9.19 0.30
N PRO A 48 17.76 9.82 -0.41
CA PRO A 48 19.13 9.96 0.09
C PRO A 48 19.16 10.78 1.39
N MET A 49 20.19 10.56 2.20
CA MET A 49 20.39 11.32 3.43
C MET A 49 20.71 12.77 3.07
N ALA A 50 19.99 13.71 3.68
CA ALA A 50 20.15 15.15 3.43
C ALA A 50 20.01 15.90 4.75
N GLU A 51 20.71 17.02 4.87
CA GLU A 51 20.65 17.89 6.06
C GLU A 51 19.29 18.56 6.21
N THR A 52 18.57 18.77 5.10
CA THR A 52 17.23 19.34 5.09
C THR A 52 16.31 18.53 4.19
N TYR A 53 15.18 18.09 4.74
CA TYR A 53 14.13 17.42 3.99
C TYR A 53 12.99 18.40 3.68
N GLN A 54 12.64 18.56 2.39
CA GLN A 54 11.51 19.41 1.98
C GLN A 54 10.13 18.78 2.29
N SER A 55 10.09 17.46 2.46
CA SER A 55 8.85 16.72 2.74
C SER A 55 8.72 16.45 4.23
N PRO A 56 7.55 16.67 4.86
CA PRO A 56 7.32 16.37 6.27
C PRO A 56 7.28 14.87 6.56
N VAL A 57 7.17 14.03 5.52
CA VAL A 57 7.12 12.57 5.63
C VAL A 57 8.31 11.96 4.91
N LEU A 58 9.03 11.08 5.61
CA LEU A 58 10.15 10.30 5.06
C LEU A 58 9.69 8.85 4.80
N PRO A 59 9.66 8.38 3.53
CA PRO A 59 9.27 7.02 3.21
C PRO A 59 10.45 6.06 3.45
N PHE A 60 10.16 4.97 4.15
CA PHE A 60 11.04 3.82 4.27
C PHE A 60 10.42 2.62 3.60
N LEU A 61 11.25 1.85 2.89
CA LEU A 61 10.87 0.58 2.29
C LEU A 61 11.45 -0.55 3.14
N MET A 62 10.60 -1.53 3.43
CA MET A 62 10.94 -2.69 4.24
C MET A 62 10.55 -3.96 3.49
N SER A 63 11.53 -4.84 3.27
CA SER A 63 11.32 -6.17 2.71
C SER A 63 11.49 -7.21 3.80
N VAL A 64 10.47 -8.05 3.96
CA VAL A 64 10.47 -9.20 4.87
C VAL A 64 10.76 -10.46 4.03
N GLY A 65 11.35 -11.50 4.63
CA GLY A 65 11.59 -12.78 3.97
C GLY A 65 10.30 -13.51 3.56
N ILE A 66 10.42 -14.77 3.14
CA ILE A 66 9.26 -15.59 2.68
C ILE A 66 9.26 -17.04 3.18
N ARG A 67 10.28 -17.47 3.94
CA ARG A 67 10.55 -18.91 4.19
C ARG A 67 10.35 -19.39 5.62
N SER A 68 10.10 -18.51 6.58
CA SER A 68 10.10 -18.88 8.00
C SER A 68 8.76 -18.55 8.64
N ALA A 69 8.28 -19.36 9.59
CA ALA A 69 7.05 -19.06 10.33
C ALA A 69 7.10 -17.71 11.07
N ALA A 70 8.29 -17.27 11.49
CA ALA A 70 8.49 -15.95 12.09
C ALA A 70 8.28 -14.79 11.11
N VAL A 71 8.59 -15.00 9.83
CA VAL A 71 8.29 -14.07 8.75
C VAL A 71 6.78 -13.96 8.59
N ASP A 72 6.07 -15.08 8.57
CA ASP A 72 4.62 -15.08 8.37
C ASP A 72 3.93 -14.36 9.53
N ALA A 73 4.32 -14.67 10.77
CA ALA A 73 3.83 -13.97 11.95
C ALA A 73 4.16 -12.48 11.95
N ALA A 74 5.35 -12.09 11.46
CA ALA A 74 5.70 -10.69 11.29
C ALA A 74 4.81 -10.03 10.23
N TYR A 75 4.69 -10.65 9.06
CA TYR A 75 3.92 -10.14 7.93
C TYR A 75 2.44 -9.95 8.27
N ASP A 76 1.81 -10.93 8.93
CA ASP A 76 0.43 -10.84 9.39
C ASP A 76 0.27 -9.71 10.39
N ALA A 77 1.18 -9.60 11.37
CA ALA A 77 1.17 -8.49 12.31
C ALA A 77 1.41 -7.13 11.62
N PHE A 78 2.16 -7.11 10.52
CA PHE A 78 2.34 -5.90 9.71
C PHE A 78 1.07 -5.52 8.97
N SER A 79 0.41 -6.50 8.35
CA SER A 79 -0.84 -6.37 7.59
C SER A 79 -1.98 -5.88 8.48
N ASP A 80 -2.17 -6.48 9.66
CA ASP A 80 -3.25 -6.14 10.58
C ASP A 80 -3.15 -4.69 11.10
N LEU A 81 -1.92 -4.19 11.27
CA LEU A 81 -1.69 -2.82 11.71
C LEU A 81 -1.79 -1.77 10.58
N VAL A 82 -1.99 -2.18 9.32
CA VAL A 82 -2.22 -1.24 8.22
C VAL A 82 -3.50 -0.45 8.49
N GLY A 83 -3.39 0.88 8.47
CA GLY A 83 -4.55 1.76 8.70
C GLY A 83 -4.95 1.94 10.17
N CYS A 84 -4.20 1.35 11.11
CA CYS A 84 -4.39 1.54 12.54
C CYS A 84 -4.10 3.01 12.94
N SER A 85 -5.02 3.61 13.69
CA SER A 85 -4.90 5.00 14.17
C SER A 85 -3.81 5.16 15.23
N ALA A 86 -3.52 4.12 16.02
CA ALA A 86 -2.46 4.18 17.04
C ALA A 86 -1.09 4.52 16.45
N LEU A 87 -0.79 4.03 15.24
CA LEU A 87 0.46 4.36 14.54
C LEU A 87 0.53 5.83 14.11
N ARG A 88 -0.62 6.49 13.89
CA ARG A 88 -0.65 7.91 13.54
C ARG A 88 -0.27 8.81 14.70
N VAL A 89 -0.54 8.40 15.94
CA VAL A 89 -0.17 9.16 17.15
C VAL A 89 1.35 9.36 17.21
N ILE A 90 2.12 8.34 16.78
CA ILE A 90 3.58 8.40 16.70
C ILE A 90 4.10 8.95 15.35
N GLY A 91 3.22 9.47 14.48
CA GLY A 91 3.59 9.97 13.16
C GLY A 91 3.96 8.87 12.14
N LEU A 92 3.70 7.60 12.44
CA LEU A 92 4.01 6.48 11.55
C LEU A 92 2.81 6.14 10.67
N ARG A 93 3.06 5.98 9.37
CA ARG A 93 2.08 5.43 8.43
C ARG A 93 2.59 4.13 7.85
N HIS A 94 1.98 3.03 8.25
CA HIS A 94 2.23 1.74 7.60
C HIS A 94 1.33 1.58 6.37
N ARG A 95 1.94 1.16 5.26
CA ARG A 95 1.25 0.84 4.01
C ARG A 95 1.91 -0.39 3.42
N GLN A 96 1.08 -1.37 3.09
CA GLN A 96 1.54 -2.52 2.33
C GLN A 96 1.87 -2.08 0.89
N GLU A 97 3.07 -2.43 0.45
CA GLU A 97 3.45 -2.27 -0.94
C GLU A 97 2.63 -3.24 -1.80
N ARG A 98 2.02 -2.74 -2.86
CA ARG A 98 1.35 -3.61 -3.83
C ARG A 98 2.45 -4.23 -4.67
N ILE A 99 2.43 -5.55 -4.83
CA ILE A 99 3.29 -6.25 -5.79
C ILE A 99 2.95 -5.70 -7.18
N ASP A 100 3.73 -4.74 -7.65
CA ASP A 100 3.63 -4.26 -9.02
C ASP A 100 4.33 -5.27 -9.94
N ARG A 101 3.90 -5.32 -11.20
CA ARG A 101 4.57 -6.17 -12.18
C ARG A 101 6.02 -5.72 -12.31
N GLN A 102 6.92 -6.71 -12.38
CA GLN A 102 8.33 -6.43 -12.66
C GLN A 102 8.44 -5.51 -13.89
N PRO A 103 9.33 -4.51 -13.87
CA PRO A 103 9.42 -3.54 -14.95
C PRO A 103 9.73 -4.20 -16.29
N LEU A 104 10.54 -5.26 -16.29
CA LEU A 104 10.81 -6.07 -17.49
C LEU A 104 9.55 -6.76 -18.02
N ALA A 105 8.73 -7.32 -17.13
CA ALA A 105 7.47 -7.95 -17.52
C ALA A 105 6.47 -6.93 -18.09
N ARG A 106 6.50 -5.67 -17.62
CA ARG A 106 5.73 -4.58 -18.23
C ARG A 106 6.23 -4.28 -19.64
N VAL A 107 7.54 -4.15 -19.82
CA VAL A 107 8.14 -3.90 -21.15
C VAL A 107 7.79 -5.03 -22.11
N LEU A 108 7.97 -6.29 -21.70
CA LEU A 108 7.59 -7.45 -22.51
C LEU A 108 6.10 -7.48 -22.84
N ALA A 109 5.23 -7.16 -21.88
CA ALA A 109 3.80 -7.07 -22.14
C ALA A 109 3.50 -5.98 -23.18
N THR A 110 4.12 -4.80 -23.08
CA THR A 110 3.92 -3.72 -24.04
C THR A 110 4.48 -4.07 -25.43
N THR A 111 5.66 -4.67 -25.53
CA THR A 111 6.26 -5.03 -26.82
C THR A 111 5.49 -6.16 -27.50
N PHE A 112 5.04 -7.15 -26.73
CA PHE A 112 4.21 -8.24 -27.24
C PHE A 112 2.85 -7.73 -27.74
N GLN A 113 2.19 -6.84 -26.98
CA GLN A 113 0.93 -6.19 -27.38
C GLN A 113 1.05 -5.34 -28.65
N ASN A 114 2.21 -4.72 -28.86
CA ASN A 114 2.47 -3.91 -30.06
C ASN A 114 2.91 -4.74 -31.27
N SER A 115 3.16 -6.04 -31.09
CA SER A 115 3.57 -6.92 -32.19
C SER A 115 2.37 -7.34 -33.03
N SER A 116 2.60 -7.56 -34.33
CA SER A 116 1.59 -8.08 -35.27
C SER A 116 1.14 -9.51 -34.98
N ILE A 117 1.72 -10.16 -33.98
CA ILE A 117 1.45 -11.53 -33.55
C ILE A 117 0.32 -11.54 -32.48
N CYS A 118 0.00 -10.38 -31.91
CA CYS A 118 -1.01 -10.25 -30.86
C CYS A 118 -2.35 -9.76 -31.38
N ASP A 119 -3.31 -10.68 -31.54
CA ASP A 119 -4.70 -10.35 -31.86
C ASP A 119 -5.52 -9.89 -30.64
N TRP A 120 -4.99 -10.06 -29.42
CA TRP A 120 -5.66 -9.63 -28.19
C TRP A 120 -5.62 -8.11 -28.05
N LYS A 121 -6.71 -7.44 -28.42
CA LYS A 121 -6.87 -6.02 -28.14
C LYS A 121 -6.97 -5.77 -26.63
N ARG A 122 -6.28 -4.72 -26.20
CA ARG A 122 -6.23 -4.20 -24.83
C ARG A 122 -7.63 -4.12 -24.25
N ARG A 123 -7.90 -4.83 -23.15
CA ARG A 123 -9.22 -4.87 -22.48
C ARG A 123 -9.59 -3.54 -21.79
N GLU A 124 -8.86 -2.45 -22.07
CA GLU A 124 -8.98 -1.14 -21.43
C GLU A 124 -10.13 -0.29 -22.02
N ASP A 125 -10.65 -0.61 -23.22
CA ASP A 125 -11.77 0.14 -23.82
C ASP A 125 -13.16 -0.29 -23.33
N GLN A 126 -13.28 -1.38 -22.55
CA GLN A 126 -14.57 -1.88 -22.04
C GLN A 126 -14.99 -1.31 -20.68
N GLN A 127 -14.16 -0.48 -20.04
CA GLN A 127 -14.48 0.15 -18.74
C GLN A 127 -14.49 1.68 -18.82
N SER A 128 -14.83 2.26 -19.98
CA SER A 128 -15.43 3.59 -20.00
C SER A 128 -16.81 3.49 -19.36
N LYS A 129 -16.86 3.78 -18.06
CA LYS A 129 -18.09 4.02 -17.30
C LYS A 129 -18.98 4.98 -18.12
N PRO A 130 -20.26 4.68 -18.38
CA PRO A 130 -21.12 5.63 -19.09
C PRO A 130 -21.16 6.94 -18.30
N ALA A 131 -20.98 8.05 -19.01
CA ALA A 131 -21.12 9.39 -18.45
C ALA A 131 -22.49 9.53 -17.77
N PRO A 132 -22.60 10.19 -16.61
CA PRO A 132 -23.91 10.44 -16.01
C PRO A 132 -24.74 11.28 -16.99
N ALA A 133 -25.93 10.79 -17.32
CA ALA A 133 -26.92 11.52 -18.09
C ALA A 133 -27.22 12.84 -17.37
N GLN A 134 -27.04 13.96 -18.08
CA GLN A 134 -27.57 15.25 -17.64
C GLN A 134 -29.09 15.20 -17.82
N GLU A 135 -29.83 14.96 -16.73
CA GLU A 135 -31.23 15.34 -16.62
C GLU A 135 -31.27 16.86 -16.38
N GLU A 136 -31.29 17.64 -17.47
CA GLU A 136 -31.80 19.00 -17.43
C GLU A 136 -33.32 18.91 -17.61
N GLU A 137 -34.03 18.80 -16.48
CA GLU A 137 -35.47 18.95 -16.41
C GLU A 137 -35.87 20.33 -16.92
N ALA A 138 -36.78 20.31 -17.88
CA ALA A 138 -37.51 21.45 -18.38
C ALA A 138 -38.32 22.11 -17.26
N LYS A 139 -38.12 23.41 -17.06
CA LYS A 139 -39.15 24.33 -16.57
C LYS A 139 -39.16 25.57 -17.46
N SER A 140 -40.12 25.61 -18.39
CA SER A 140 -40.76 26.82 -18.89
C SER A 140 -42.24 26.70 -18.59
#